data_AF-A0A1L8Z8L5-F1
#
_entry.id   AF-A0A1L8Z8L5-F1
#
_cell.length_a   1.000
_cell.length_b   1.000
_cell.length_c   1.000
_cell.angle_alpha   90.00
_cell.angle_beta   90.00
_cell.angle_gamma   90.00
#
_symmetry.space_group_name_H-M   'P 1'
#
loop_
_entity.id
_entity.type
_entity.pdbx_description
1 polymer ?
#
loop_
_entity_poly.entity_id
_entity_poly.type
_entity_poly.pdbx_seq_one_letter_code
_entity_poly.pdbx_strand_id
1 'polypeptide(L)'
;MRKISLLLFLLSINLNAFMSETIEKNYEKARKTFSKEDYDLINKRLDNYGFTSEYGKSELFANASEIRGNLRKIGIKEYSVLLDALDVVGYLIKSKITTDAIFLIIININNLIEGYPGSVFNYLIQLDSDKIDYAEKYGEKARDNFRKSYKKDKITAVKQILKQILADLPKD
;
A
#
# COMPACT_ATOMS: atom_id res chain seq x y z
N MET A 1 -11.90 41.60 -6.57
CA MET A 1 -12.49 40.33 -6.05
C MET A 1 -13.15 39.45 -7.12
N ARG A 2 -14.06 39.97 -7.98
CA ARG A 2 -14.73 39.15 -9.03
C ARG A 2 -13.78 38.40 -9.99
N LYS A 3 -12.67 39.01 -10.43
CA LYS A 3 -11.69 38.37 -11.35
C LYS A 3 -10.88 37.24 -10.70
N ILE A 4 -10.55 37.37 -9.41
CA ILE A 4 -9.83 36.33 -8.63
C ILE A 4 -10.74 35.14 -8.39
N SER A 5 -12.02 35.38 -8.08
CA SER A 5 -13.03 34.32 -7.93
C SER A 5 -13.23 33.51 -9.20
N LEU A 6 -13.21 34.15 -10.38
CA LEU A 6 -13.36 33.46 -11.66
C LEU A 6 -12.13 32.59 -11.99
N LEU A 7 -10.93 33.10 -11.71
CA LEU A 7 -9.69 32.35 -11.89
C LEU A 7 -9.63 31.12 -10.98
N LEU A 8 -9.97 31.27 -9.70
CA LEU A 8 -10.04 30.17 -8.74
C LEU A 8 -11.10 29.12 -9.16
N PHE A 9 -12.25 29.58 -9.65
CA PHE A 9 -13.29 28.70 -10.17
C PHE A 9 -12.82 27.90 -11.39
N LEU A 10 -12.21 28.56 -12.38
CA LEU A 10 -11.65 27.87 -13.56
C LEU A 10 -10.54 26.88 -13.19
N LEU A 11 -9.67 27.23 -12.24
CA LEU A 11 -8.64 26.31 -11.75
C LEU A 11 -9.25 25.08 -11.08
N SER A 12 -10.32 25.25 -10.28
CA SER A 12 -11.00 24.13 -9.62
C SER A 12 -11.67 23.17 -10.61
N ILE A 13 -12.27 23.68 -11.69
CA ILE A 13 -12.90 22.84 -12.74
C ILE A 13 -11.83 22.04 -13.48
N ASN A 14 -10.74 22.69 -13.89
CA ASN A 14 -9.66 22.01 -14.61
C ASN A 14 -8.98 20.94 -13.75
N LEU A 15 -8.79 21.22 -12.46
CA LEU A 15 -8.23 20.26 -11.52
C LEU A 15 -9.15 19.03 -11.34
N ASN A 16 -10.46 19.25 -11.18
CA ASN A 16 -11.43 18.16 -11.07
C ASN A 16 -11.47 17.28 -12.33
N ALA A 17 -11.43 17.89 -13.52
CA ALA A 17 -11.38 17.16 -14.78
C ALA A 17 -10.11 16.31 -14.90
N PHE A 18 -8.94 16.88 -14.59
CA PHE A 18 -7.67 16.18 -14.59
C PHE A 18 -7.66 14.98 -13.61
N MET A 19 -8.19 15.18 -12.40
CA MET A 19 -8.30 14.12 -11.40
C MET A 19 -9.23 12.99 -11.86
N SER A 20 -10.37 13.34 -12.47
CA SER A 20 -11.32 12.35 -13.02
C SER A 20 -10.68 11.51 -14.12
N GLU A 21 -9.97 12.14 -15.07
CA GLU A 21 -9.28 11.44 -16.15
C GLU A 21 -8.18 10.50 -15.60
N THR A 22 -7.46 10.96 -14.56
CA THR A 22 -6.42 10.15 -13.92
C THR A 22 -7.01 8.93 -13.20
N ILE A 23 -8.11 9.10 -12.46
CA ILE A 23 -8.82 8.01 -11.80
C ILE A 23 -9.27 6.97 -12.84
N GLU A 24 -9.85 7.41 -13.95
CA GLU A 24 -10.31 6.52 -15.02
C GLU A 24 -9.15 5.71 -15.62
N LYS A 25 -8.03 6.38 -15.94
CA LYS A 25 -6.81 5.72 -16.45
C LYS A 25 -6.26 4.69 -15.46
N ASN A 26 -6.28 4.99 -14.17
CA ASN A 26 -5.83 4.07 -13.12
C ASN A 26 -6.68 2.79 -13.11
N TYR A 27 -8.01 2.92 -13.15
CA TYR A 27 -8.91 1.77 -13.24
C TYR A 27 -8.81 1.00 -14.56
N GLU A 28 -8.59 1.69 -15.68
CA GLU A 28 -8.35 1.05 -16.98
C GLU A 28 -7.05 0.22 -16.97
N LYS A 29 -5.97 0.76 -16.38
CA LYS A 29 -4.70 0.03 -16.19
C LYS A 29 -4.91 -1.24 -15.37
N ALA A 30 -5.66 -1.16 -14.28
CA ALA A 30 -6.01 -2.32 -13.47
C ALA A 30 -6.84 -3.35 -14.27
N ARG A 31 -7.87 -2.92 -15.00
CA ARG A 31 -8.70 -3.79 -15.86
C ARG A 31 -7.90 -4.53 -16.94
N LYS A 32 -6.87 -3.89 -17.51
CA LYS A 32 -5.99 -4.53 -18.51
C LYS A 32 -5.05 -5.58 -17.88
N THR A 33 -4.83 -5.53 -16.57
CA THR A 33 -3.81 -6.34 -15.89
C THR A 33 -4.38 -7.57 -15.18
N PHE A 34 -5.60 -7.45 -14.63
CA PHE A 34 -6.23 -8.50 -13.85
C PHE A 34 -7.34 -9.19 -14.64
N SER A 35 -7.63 -10.46 -14.33
CA SER A 35 -8.88 -11.07 -14.80
C SER A 35 -10.06 -10.33 -14.18
N LYS A 36 -11.26 -10.55 -14.72
CA LYS A 36 -12.47 -9.93 -14.17
C LYS A 36 -12.68 -10.31 -12.70
N GLU A 37 -12.48 -11.58 -12.37
CA GLU A 37 -12.65 -12.11 -11.00
C GLU A 37 -11.63 -11.50 -10.04
N ASP A 38 -10.36 -11.44 -10.44
CA ASP A 38 -9.28 -10.84 -9.66
C ASP A 38 -9.53 -9.34 -9.45
N TYR A 39 -9.98 -8.65 -10.50
CA TYR A 39 -10.32 -7.23 -10.46
C TYR A 39 -11.46 -6.97 -9.47
N ASP A 40 -12.59 -7.68 -9.60
CA ASP A 40 -13.76 -7.49 -8.73
C ASP A 40 -13.41 -7.78 -7.26
N LEU A 41 -12.58 -8.80 -7.01
CA LEU A 41 -12.10 -9.14 -5.68
C LEU A 41 -11.22 -8.06 -5.07
N ILE A 42 -10.22 -7.53 -5.82
CA ILE A 42 -9.36 -6.45 -5.33
C ILE A 42 -10.21 -5.20 -5.08
N ASN A 43 -11.06 -4.82 -6.03
CA ASN A 43 -11.89 -3.62 -5.92
C ASN A 43 -12.73 -3.63 -4.62
N LYS A 44 -13.41 -4.76 -4.38
CA LYS A 44 -14.23 -4.95 -3.16
C LYS A 44 -13.40 -4.93 -1.88
N ARG A 45 -12.17 -5.44 -1.91
CA ARG A 45 -11.26 -5.36 -0.76
C ARG A 45 -10.87 -3.91 -0.47
N LEU A 46 -10.51 -3.15 -1.50
CA LEU A 46 -10.08 -1.76 -1.36
C LEU A 46 -11.18 -0.84 -0.78
N ASP A 47 -12.46 -1.18 -0.97
CA ASP A 47 -13.57 -0.43 -0.37
C ASP A 47 -13.53 -0.40 1.17
N ASN A 48 -12.74 -1.26 1.82
CA ASN A 48 -12.68 -1.37 3.29
C ASN A 48 -11.59 -0.50 3.96
N TYR A 49 -10.77 0.23 3.20
CA TYR A 49 -9.57 0.90 3.73
C TYR A 49 -9.71 2.40 4.00
N GLY A 50 -10.93 2.93 3.90
CA GLY A 50 -11.22 4.31 4.33
C GLY A 50 -10.42 5.38 3.58
N PHE A 51 -10.17 5.16 2.27
CA PHE A 51 -9.47 6.14 1.43
C PHE A 51 -10.12 7.52 1.52
N THR A 52 -9.30 8.57 1.64
CA THR A 52 -9.77 9.97 1.69
C THR A 52 -10.37 10.44 0.37
N SER A 53 -10.04 9.77 -0.74
CA SER A 53 -10.55 10.06 -2.07
C SER A 53 -10.47 8.83 -2.97
N GLU A 54 -11.31 8.84 -4.01
CA GLU A 54 -11.31 7.81 -5.06
C GLU A 54 -9.96 7.75 -5.80
N TYR A 55 -9.24 8.87 -5.86
CA TYR A 55 -7.89 8.92 -6.39
C TYR A 55 -6.96 7.96 -5.65
N GLY A 56 -6.91 8.01 -4.32
CA GLY A 56 -6.06 7.11 -3.53
C GLY A 56 -6.40 5.64 -3.75
N LYS A 57 -7.69 5.29 -3.81
CA LYS A 57 -8.14 3.93 -4.12
C LYS A 57 -7.66 3.49 -5.51
N SER A 58 -7.92 4.31 -6.53
CA SER A 58 -7.54 4.01 -7.92
C SER A 58 -6.03 3.86 -8.08
N GLU A 59 -5.25 4.68 -7.37
CA GLU A 59 -3.78 4.67 -7.40
C GLU A 59 -3.22 3.35 -6.84
N LEU A 60 -3.72 2.87 -5.70
CA LEU A 60 -3.31 1.55 -5.18
C LEU A 60 -3.67 0.44 -6.16
N PHE A 61 -4.86 0.50 -6.74
CA PHE A 61 -5.32 -0.54 -7.65
C PHE A 61 -4.48 -0.60 -8.93
N ALA A 62 -4.17 0.55 -9.52
CA ALA A 62 -3.29 0.68 -10.68
C ALA A 62 -1.89 0.09 -10.42
N ASN A 63 -1.39 0.24 -9.19
CA ASN A 63 -0.06 -0.21 -8.76
C ASN A 63 -0.04 -1.61 -8.13
N ALA A 64 -1.19 -2.27 -7.93
CA ALA A 64 -1.25 -3.66 -7.48
C ALA A 64 -0.49 -4.61 -8.43
N SER A 65 -0.43 -4.26 -9.72
CA SER A 65 0.35 -4.97 -10.72
C SER A 65 1.86 -4.91 -10.49
N GLU A 66 2.37 -3.78 -9.99
CA GLU A 66 3.78 -3.59 -9.67
C GLU A 66 4.17 -4.44 -8.45
N ILE A 67 3.36 -4.38 -7.39
CA ILE A 67 3.53 -5.22 -6.20
C ILE A 67 3.55 -6.71 -6.60
N ARG A 68 2.59 -7.13 -7.43
CA ARG A 68 2.54 -8.49 -7.98
C ARG A 68 3.80 -8.84 -8.77
N GLY A 69 4.31 -7.90 -9.57
CA GLY A 69 5.55 -8.06 -10.32
C GLY A 69 6.74 -8.31 -9.40
N ASN A 70 6.90 -7.51 -8.34
CA ASN A 70 8.00 -7.65 -7.40
C ASN A 70 7.93 -8.94 -6.58
N LEU A 71 6.74 -9.35 -6.14
CA LEU A 71 6.53 -10.68 -5.53
C LEU A 71 6.99 -11.79 -6.49
N ARG A 72 6.63 -11.71 -7.77
CA ARG A 72 7.03 -12.71 -8.78
C ARG A 72 8.53 -12.72 -9.03
N LYS A 73 9.21 -11.57 -9.04
CA LYS A 73 10.69 -11.48 -9.18
C LYS A 73 11.41 -12.27 -8.08
N ILE A 74 10.87 -12.28 -6.87
CA ILE A 74 11.44 -13.06 -5.76
C ILE A 74 10.92 -14.50 -5.69
N GLY A 75 10.07 -14.93 -6.61
CA GLY A 75 9.56 -16.30 -6.72
C GLY A 75 8.19 -16.55 -6.08
N ILE A 76 7.53 -15.53 -5.54
CA ILE A 76 6.19 -15.64 -4.96
C ILE A 76 5.15 -15.45 -6.06
N LYS A 77 4.41 -16.52 -6.39
CA LYS A 77 3.35 -16.51 -7.41
C LYS A 77 1.93 -16.57 -6.83
N GLU A 78 1.83 -16.84 -5.54
CA GLU A 78 0.56 -16.98 -4.82
C GLU A 78 -0.21 -15.67 -4.80
N TYR A 79 -1.47 -15.73 -5.25
CA TYR A 79 -2.35 -14.56 -5.28
C TYR A 79 -2.72 -14.07 -3.89
N SER A 80 -2.87 -14.97 -2.92
CA SER A 80 -3.12 -14.62 -1.52
C SER A 80 -2.04 -13.70 -0.93
N VAL A 81 -0.77 -13.86 -1.32
CA VAL A 81 0.31 -13.00 -0.82
C VAL A 81 0.27 -11.61 -1.44
N LEU A 82 -0.20 -11.48 -2.68
CA LEU A 82 -0.52 -10.16 -3.26
C LEU A 82 -1.62 -9.49 -2.44
N LEU A 83 -2.67 -10.24 -2.11
CA LEU A 83 -3.77 -9.71 -1.30
C LEU A 83 -3.29 -9.29 0.10
N ASP A 84 -2.45 -10.08 0.77
CA ASP A 84 -1.83 -9.70 2.05
C ASP A 84 -1.04 -8.38 1.93
N ALA A 85 -0.26 -8.20 0.85
CA ALA A 85 0.50 -6.97 0.62
C ALA A 85 -0.41 -5.74 0.37
N LEU A 86 -1.48 -5.90 -0.40
CA LEU A 86 -2.46 -4.85 -0.63
C LEU A 86 -3.19 -4.47 0.66
N ASP A 87 -3.53 -5.46 1.50
CA ASP A 87 -4.17 -5.22 2.79
C ASP A 87 -3.22 -4.46 3.72
N VAL A 88 -1.92 -4.79 3.74
CA VAL A 88 -0.93 -4.01 4.52
C VAL A 88 -0.92 -2.54 4.07
N VAL A 89 -0.88 -2.26 2.76
CA VAL A 89 -0.97 -0.87 2.26
C VAL A 89 -2.27 -0.21 2.72
N GLY A 90 -3.40 -0.92 2.53
CA GLY A 90 -4.72 -0.44 2.90
C GLY A 90 -4.84 -0.07 4.37
N TYR A 91 -4.36 -0.92 5.28
CA TYR A 91 -4.41 -0.65 6.71
C TYR A 91 -3.39 0.40 7.16
N LEU A 92 -2.23 0.53 6.50
CA LEU A 92 -1.33 1.67 6.73
C LEU A 92 -2.03 2.99 6.39
N ILE A 93 -2.80 3.04 5.31
CA ILE A 93 -3.61 4.22 4.96
C ILE A 93 -4.72 4.44 5.98
N LYS A 94 -5.49 3.39 6.30
CA LYS A 94 -6.63 3.45 7.22
C LYS A 94 -6.21 3.95 8.61
N SER A 95 -5.08 3.46 9.11
CA SER A 95 -4.53 3.83 10.42
C SER A 95 -3.99 5.26 10.50
N LYS A 96 -3.83 5.95 9.36
CA LYS A 96 -3.28 7.33 9.28
C LYS A 96 -1.92 7.48 9.96
N ILE A 97 -1.16 6.39 10.05
CA ILE A 97 0.16 6.33 10.69
C ILE A 97 1.21 7.17 9.96
N THR A 98 0.97 7.48 8.70
CA THR A 98 1.84 8.32 7.88
C THR A 98 1.00 9.33 7.09
N THR A 99 1.57 10.51 6.87
CA THR A 99 1.05 11.53 5.94
C THR A 99 1.63 11.38 4.54
N ASP A 100 2.44 10.34 4.31
CA ASP A 100 3.08 10.12 3.03
C ASP A 100 2.05 9.89 1.92
N ALA A 101 2.39 10.36 0.73
CA ALA A 101 1.62 10.05 -0.46
C ALA A 101 1.54 8.54 -0.66
N ILE A 102 0.40 8.04 -1.15
CA ILE A 102 0.17 6.59 -1.33
C ILE A 102 1.27 5.90 -2.15
N PHE A 103 1.83 6.60 -3.14
CA PHE A 103 2.95 6.13 -3.95
C PHE A 103 4.20 5.80 -3.10
N LEU A 104 4.50 6.59 -2.07
CA LEU A 104 5.61 6.31 -1.15
C LEU A 104 5.35 5.07 -0.30
N ILE A 105 4.11 4.87 0.15
CA ILE A 105 3.72 3.66 0.90
C ILE A 105 3.91 2.42 0.01
N ILE A 106 3.51 2.50 -1.26
CA ILE A 106 3.68 1.42 -2.25
C ILE A 106 5.16 1.13 -2.49
N ILE A 107 6.00 2.16 -2.69
CA ILE A 107 7.45 2.00 -2.81
C ILE A 107 8.01 1.27 -1.59
N ASN A 108 7.58 1.65 -0.39
CA ASN A 108 8.09 1.05 0.84
C ASN A 108 7.69 -0.42 1.00
N ILE A 109 6.49 -0.80 0.54
CA ILE A 109 6.09 -2.22 0.47
C ILE A 109 6.88 -2.98 -0.58
N ASN A 110 7.17 -2.38 -1.74
CA ASN A 110 8.06 -2.97 -2.73
C ASN A 110 9.49 -3.16 -2.18
N ASN A 111 10.02 -2.18 -1.45
CA ASN A 111 11.31 -2.29 -0.77
C ASN A 111 11.31 -3.42 0.27
N LEU A 112 10.24 -3.58 1.05
CA LEU A 112 10.08 -4.70 1.98
C LEU A 112 10.14 -6.05 1.25
N ILE A 113 9.42 -6.18 0.13
CA ILE A 113 9.44 -7.39 -0.72
C ILE A 113 10.84 -7.68 -1.24
N GLU A 114 11.63 -6.64 -1.56
CA GLU A 114 13.00 -6.77 -2.03
C GLU A 114 14.03 -7.02 -0.91
N GLY A 115 13.60 -7.07 0.35
CA GLY A 115 14.45 -7.40 1.50
C GLY A 115 14.88 -6.19 2.34
N TYR A 116 14.29 -5.01 2.10
CA TYR A 116 14.61 -3.75 2.77
C TYR A 116 13.42 -3.26 3.61
N PRO A 117 13.25 -3.73 4.86
CA PRO A 117 12.04 -3.47 5.66
C PRO A 117 12.01 -2.07 6.30
N GLY A 118 13.11 -1.32 6.24
CA GLY A 118 13.36 -0.16 7.11
C GLY A 118 12.24 0.87 7.14
N SER A 119 11.75 1.30 5.97
CA SER A 119 10.71 2.32 5.88
C SER A 119 9.36 1.84 6.43
N VAL A 120 8.94 0.61 6.10
CA VAL A 120 7.68 0.06 6.61
C VAL A 120 7.76 -0.15 8.11
N PHE A 121 8.91 -0.62 8.61
CA PHE A 121 9.12 -0.78 10.05
C PHE A 121 9.13 0.57 10.77
N ASN A 122 9.73 1.61 10.17
CA ASN A 122 9.68 2.98 10.68
C ASN A 122 8.24 3.50 10.78
N TYR A 123 7.36 3.17 9.83
CA TYR A 123 5.94 3.47 10.00
C TYR A 123 5.44 2.76 11.24
N LEU A 124 5.52 1.43 11.29
CA LEU A 124 4.94 0.62 12.37
C LEU A 124 5.41 1.03 13.77
N ILE A 125 6.67 1.43 13.95
CA ILE A 125 7.20 1.93 15.24
C ILE A 125 6.48 3.20 15.72
N GLN A 126 5.87 3.99 14.82
CA GLN A 126 5.09 5.18 15.17
C GLN A 126 3.69 4.84 15.70
N LEU A 127 3.24 3.58 15.61
CA LEU A 127 2.02 3.17 16.30
C LEU A 127 2.27 3.14 17.80
N ASP A 128 1.38 3.81 18.52
CA ASP A 128 1.26 3.66 19.95
C ASP A 128 0.10 2.71 20.26
N SER A 129 0.34 1.73 21.13
CA SER A 129 -0.62 0.71 21.52
C SER A 129 -0.25 0.09 22.85
N ASP A 130 -1.21 0.04 23.78
CA ASP A 130 -1.05 -0.65 25.07
C ASP A 130 -0.83 -2.17 24.92
N LYS A 131 -1.08 -2.74 23.73
CA LYS A 131 -1.05 -4.19 23.47
C LYS A 131 0.23 -4.65 22.78
N ILE A 132 0.90 -3.77 22.04
CA ILE A 132 2.04 -4.13 21.20
C ILE A 132 3.12 -3.07 21.37
N ASP A 133 4.28 -3.48 21.86
CA ASP A 133 5.49 -2.66 21.77
C ASP A 133 6.05 -2.76 20.33
N TYR A 134 5.65 -1.81 19.48
CA TYR A 134 6.11 -1.77 18.09
C TYR A 134 7.59 -1.43 17.97
N ALA A 135 8.15 -0.66 18.92
CA ALA A 135 9.57 -0.32 18.94
C ALA A 135 10.43 -1.57 19.16
N GLU A 136 10.04 -2.43 20.10
CA GLU A 136 10.69 -3.72 20.31
C GLU A 136 10.46 -4.66 19.10
N LYS A 137 9.22 -4.73 18.61
CA LYS A 137 8.82 -5.71 17.58
C LYS A 137 9.37 -5.41 16.18
N TYR A 138 9.59 -4.13 15.85
CA TYR A 138 10.04 -3.68 14.52
C TYR A 138 11.33 -2.85 14.54
N GLY A 139 11.98 -2.72 15.69
CA GLY A 139 13.26 -2.02 15.85
C GLY A 139 14.46 -2.71 15.17
N GLU A 140 15.67 -2.23 15.48
CA GLU A 140 16.91 -2.66 14.79
C GLU A 140 17.14 -4.17 14.82
N LYS A 141 16.89 -4.82 15.96
CA LYS A 141 17.04 -6.28 16.08
C LYS A 141 16.08 -7.03 15.15
N ALA A 142 14.85 -6.55 14.99
CA ALA A 142 13.87 -7.15 14.09
C ALA A 142 14.28 -6.98 12.62
N ARG A 143 14.84 -5.82 12.25
CA ARG A 143 15.37 -5.57 10.90
C ARG A 143 16.49 -6.53 10.54
N ASP A 144 17.43 -6.73 11.46
CA ASP A 144 18.55 -7.64 11.24
C ASP A 144 18.10 -9.09 11.17
N ASN A 145 17.15 -9.49 12.02
CA ASN A 145 16.54 -10.81 11.96
C ASN A 145 15.82 -11.04 10.63
N PHE A 146 15.04 -10.06 10.17
CA PHE A 146 14.39 -10.14 8.85
C PHE A 146 15.41 -10.29 7.73
N ARG A 147 16.47 -9.46 7.69
CA ARG A 147 17.53 -9.55 6.67
C ARG A 147 18.23 -10.90 6.67
N LYS A 148 18.51 -11.47 7.85
CA LYS A 148 19.09 -12.83 7.99
C LYS A 148 18.14 -13.89 7.45
N SER A 149 16.87 -13.84 7.83
CA SER A 149 15.83 -14.75 7.33
C SER A 149 15.65 -14.62 5.81
N TYR A 150 15.62 -13.40 5.28
CA TYR A 150 15.48 -13.13 3.85
C TYR A 150 16.66 -13.68 3.04
N LYS A 151 17.91 -13.53 3.52
CA LYS A 151 19.10 -14.13 2.89
C LYS A 151 19.03 -15.65 2.85
N LYS A 152 18.42 -16.29 3.86
CA LYS A 152 18.26 -17.74 3.95
C LYS A 152 17.12 -18.24 3.06
N ASP A 153 15.95 -17.60 3.14
CA ASP A 153 14.75 -17.91 2.38
C ASP A 153 13.87 -16.66 2.25
N LYS A 154 14.03 -15.96 1.12
CA LYS A 154 13.27 -14.75 0.79
C LYS A 154 11.76 -14.98 0.71
N ILE A 155 11.33 -16.14 0.21
CA ILE A 155 9.91 -16.45 0.00
C ILE A 155 9.22 -16.56 1.35
N THR A 156 9.80 -17.37 2.24
CA THR A 156 9.25 -17.55 3.59
C THR A 156 9.31 -16.27 4.40
N ALA A 157 10.43 -15.54 4.35
CA ALA A 157 10.60 -14.29 5.09
C ALA A 157 9.55 -13.23 4.71
N VAL A 158 9.33 -12.99 3.40
CA VAL A 158 8.35 -12.00 2.93
C VAL A 158 6.92 -12.40 3.29
N LYS A 159 6.54 -13.67 3.13
CA LYS A 159 5.20 -14.14 3.52
C LYS A 159 4.94 -13.97 5.01
N GLN A 160 5.91 -14.34 5.84
CA GLN A 160 5.78 -14.24 7.29
C GLN A 160 5.66 -12.79 7.74
N ILE A 161 6.52 -11.88 7.23
CA ILE A 161 6.48 -10.49 7.68
C ILE A 161 5.19 -9.78 7.23
N LEU A 162 4.69 -10.04 6.01
CA LEU A 162 3.42 -9.46 5.56
C LEU A 162 2.26 -9.90 6.45
N LYS A 163 2.19 -11.19 6.79
CA LYS A 163 1.16 -11.71 7.70
C LYS A 163 1.28 -11.13 9.11
N GLN A 164 2.51 -11.00 9.63
CA GLN A 164 2.75 -10.42 10.93
C GLN A 164 2.30 -8.95 10.97
N ILE A 165 2.76 -8.14 10.00
CA ILE A 165 2.34 -6.73 9.89
C ILE A 165 0.82 -6.64 9.78
N LEU A 166 0.20 -7.49 8.96
CA LEU A 166 -1.25 -7.49 8.80
C LEU A 166 -1.96 -7.82 10.11
N ALA A 167 -1.46 -8.75 10.92
CA ALA A 167 -2.02 -9.07 12.23
C ALA A 167 -1.84 -7.94 13.26
N ASP A 168 -0.74 -7.20 13.15
CA ASP A 168 -0.38 -6.16 14.11
C ASP A 168 -0.99 -4.80 13.79
N LEU A 169 -1.37 -4.53 12.54
CA LEU A 169 -1.96 -3.25 12.15
C LEU A 169 -3.39 -3.08 12.72
N PRO A 170 -3.74 -1.91 13.29
CA PRO A 170 -5.09 -1.63 13.76
C PRO A 170 -6.10 -1.73 12.62
N LYS A 171 -7.25 -2.34 12.90
CA LYS A 171 -8.30 -2.64 11.91
C LYS A 171 -9.52 -1.76 12.03
N ASP A 172 -9.65 -1.08 13.16
CA ASP A 172 -10.80 -0.26 13.51
C ASP A 172 -10.73 1.09 12.80
#